data_AF-A0A5K3FDY4-F1
#
_entry.id   AF-A0A5K3FDY4-F1
#
_cell.length_a   1.000
_cell.length_b   1.000
_cell.length_c   1.000
_cell.angle_alpha   90.00
_cell.angle_beta   90.00
_cell.angle_gamma   90.00
#
_symmetry.space_group_name_H-M   'P 1'
#
loop_
_entity.id
_entity.type
_entity.pdbx_description
1 polymer ?
#
loop_
_entity_poly.entity_id
_entity_poly.type
_entity_poly.pdbx_seq_one_letter_code
_entity_poly.pdbx_strand_id
1 'polypeptide(L)'
;MTMRDFQNFLLRFLIIHIFVFSLCTCNFVDRIALRVVDGTGTGNIFPLSTSSIGSHFNVSFIFAKLVPTKPIDACSRIVNSNEVQNGIAFVIRGKCSFVTKASFAQAAGAVAFIAYDYMNNSARILNMVPDETATQVLIPCAFMQGSYAQKLISLMEAANKTSLDVDFPVDANGVPIIAAQYTPLRLW
;
A
#
# COMPACT_ATOMS: atom_id res chain seq x y z
N MET A 1 51.37 31.23 10.32
CA MET A 1 50.04 30.61 10.17
C MET A 1 49.92 29.55 11.26
N THR A 2 49.08 29.76 12.26
CA THR A 2 49.11 28.93 13.48
C THR A 2 48.27 27.65 13.29
N MET A 3 48.64 26.54 13.94
CA MET A 3 47.91 25.26 13.83
C MET A 3 46.40 25.36 14.16
N ARG A 4 45.99 26.39 14.91
CA ARG A 4 44.58 26.68 15.24
C ARG A 4 43.77 27.19 14.05
N ASP A 5 44.40 27.89 13.10
CA ASP A 5 43.72 28.40 11.90
C ASP A 5 43.39 27.27 10.91
N PHE A 6 44.25 26.24 10.84
CA PHE A 6 44.05 25.06 9.99
C PHE A 6 42.97 24.12 10.55
N GLN A 7 42.90 23.96 11.88
CA GLN A 7 41.83 23.20 12.53
C GLN A 7 40.45 23.83 12.33
N ASN A 8 40.34 25.17 12.41
CA ASN A 8 39.07 25.87 12.21
C ASN A 8 38.60 25.84 10.74
N PHE A 9 39.52 25.78 9.78
CA PHE A 9 39.21 25.63 8.36
C PHE A 9 38.69 24.21 8.05
N LEU A 10 39.35 23.17 8.58
CA LEU A 10 38.93 21.78 8.44
C LEU A 10 37.56 21.51 9.12
N LEU A 11 37.32 22.09 10.30
CA LEU A 11 36.05 21.94 11.01
C LEU A 11 34.87 22.57 10.24
N ARG A 12 35.09 23.72 9.59
CA ARG A 12 34.08 24.37 8.73
C ARG A 12 33.80 23.58 7.44
N PHE A 13 34.83 22.98 6.83
CA PHE A 13 34.65 22.12 5.64
C PHE A 13 33.90 20.82 5.97
N LEU A 14 34.17 20.22 7.14
CA LEU A 14 33.47 19.01 7.59
C LEU A 14 31.99 19.28 7.91
N ILE A 15 31.67 20.43 8.53
CA ILE A 15 30.29 20.80 8.86
C ILE A 15 29.47 21.08 7.60
N ILE A 16 30.06 21.69 6.55
CA ILE A 16 29.37 21.94 5.28
C ILE A 16 29.07 20.63 4.55
N HIS A 17 29.98 19.65 4.54
CA HIS A 17 29.69 18.34 3.95
C HIS A 17 28.66 17.52 4.75
N ILE A 18 28.64 17.63 6.08
CA ILE A 18 27.63 16.99 6.93
C ILE A 18 26.25 17.63 6.72
N PHE A 19 26.16 18.94 6.53
CA PHE A 19 24.89 19.63 6.28
C PHE A 19 24.32 19.34 4.88
N VAL A 20 25.17 19.21 3.86
CA VAL A 20 24.74 18.88 2.49
C VAL A 20 24.25 17.43 2.39
N PHE A 21 24.82 16.51 3.18
CA PHE A 21 24.32 15.11 3.24
C PHE A 21 23.03 14.94 4.06
N SER A 22 22.65 15.93 4.88
CA SER A 22 21.45 15.89 5.72
C SER A 22 20.17 16.41 5.03
N LEU A 23 20.28 16.97 3.82
CA LEU A 23 19.15 17.60 3.12
C LEU A 23 18.47 16.72 2.05
N CYS A 24 18.78 15.43 1.99
CA CYS A 24 18.04 14.52 1.12
C CYS A 24 17.84 13.13 1.74
N THR A 25 17.35 13.06 2.98
CA THR A 25 16.43 11.96 3.28
C THR A 25 15.08 12.38 2.72
N CYS A 26 14.94 12.31 1.40
CA CYS A 26 13.61 12.12 0.84
C CYS A 26 13.14 10.83 1.49
N ASN A 27 12.26 10.95 2.48
CA ASN A 27 11.43 9.83 2.89
C ASN A 27 10.64 9.48 1.63
N PHE A 28 11.23 8.65 0.77
CA PHE A 28 10.55 7.95 -0.29
C PHE A 28 9.66 6.94 0.43
N VAL A 29 8.63 7.45 1.10
CA VAL A 29 7.45 6.66 1.37
C VAL A 29 6.94 6.41 -0.03
N ASP A 30 7.08 5.18 -0.51
CA ASP A 30 6.35 4.69 -1.66
C ASP A 30 4.87 4.98 -1.42
N ARG A 31 4.40 6.13 -1.90
CA ARG A 31 3.00 6.55 -1.77
C ARG A 31 2.24 5.79 -2.83
N ILE A 32 1.90 4.56 -2.49
CA ILE A 32 1.00 3.75 -3.29
C ILE A 32 -0.43 4.28 -3.10
N ALA A 33 -1.20 4.21 -4.17
CA ALA A 33 -2.60 4.56 -4.17
C ALA A 33 -3.41 3.47 -4.90
N LEU A 34 -4.73 3.58 -4.76
CA LEU A 34 -5.73 2.80 -5.47
C LEU A 34 -6.53 3.77 -6.34
N ARG A 35 -6.62 3.50 -7.64
CA ARG A 35 -7.50 4.26 -8.53
C ARG A 35 -8.76 3.46 -8.80
N VAL A 36 -9.93 4.07 -8.65
CA VAL A 36 -11.21 3.49 -9.10
C VAL A 36 -11.38 3.73 -10.59
N VAL A 37 -11.71 2.69 -11.35
CA VAL A 37 -11.96 2.78 -12.78
C VAL A 37 -13.45 2.94 -13.03
N ASP A 38 -13.86 4.13 -13.46
CA ASP A 38 -15.27 4.50 -13.67
C ASP A 38 -15.62 4.79 -15.14
N GLY A 39 -14.68 4.58 -16.07
CA GLY A 39 -14.86 4.82 -17.50
C GLY A 39 -14.80 6.30 -17.94
N THR A 40 -14.65 7.24 -17.00
CA THR A 40 -14.59 8.69 -17.30
C THR A 40 -13.17 9.18 -17.62
N GLY A 41 -12.15 8.36 -17.34
CA GLY A 41 -10.74 8.73 -17.49
C GLY A 41 -10.16 9.55 -16.34
N THR A 42 -10.99 10.05 -15.43
CA THR A 42 -10.61 10.82 -14.23
C THR A 42 -10.96 10.08 -12.94
N GLY A 43 -10.65 8.79 -12.90
CA GLY A 43 -10.99 7.91 -11.78
C GLY A 43 -10.46 8.43 -10.44
N ASN A 44 -11.27 8.32 -9.38
CA ASN A 44 -10.90 8.75 -8.04
C ASN A 44 -9.68 7.98 -7.52
N ILE A 45 -8.69 8.69 -6.98
CA ILE A 45 -7.45 8.13 -6.43
C ILE A 45 -7.50 8.19 -4.90
N PHE A 46 -7.23 7.06 -4.26
CA PHE A 46 -7.24 6.89 -2.81
C PHE A 46 -5.85 6.49 -2.33
N PRO A 47 -5.15 7.33 -1.57
CA PRO A 47 -3.85 6.99 -1.00
C PRO A 47 -3.93 5.81 -0.01
N LEU A 48 -2.89 4.98 -0.01
CA LEU A 48 -2.69 3.90 0.96
C LEU A 48 -1.30 4.01 1.58
N SER A 49 -1.11 3.38 2.73
CA SER A 49 0.22 3.10 3.26
C SER A 49 0.66 1.69 2.89
N THR A 50 1.97 1.54 2.65
CA THR A 50 2.62 0.25 2.50
C THR A 50 2.60 -0.53 3.82
N SER A 51 3.02 -1.79 3.74
CA SER A 51 3.03 -2.72 4.85
C SER A 51 4.42 -3.34 5.04
N SER A 52 4.71 -3.75 6.27
CA SER A 52 5.85 -4.61 6.60
C SER A 52 5.52 -6.11 6.55
N ILE A 53 4.31 -6.48 6.07
CA ILE A 53 3.90 -7.86 5.78
C ILE A 53 3.57 -8.00 4.30
N GLY A 54 3.56 -9.24 3.79
CA GLY A 54 3.28 -9.50 2.38
C GLY A 54 4.51 -9.32 1.49
N SER A 55 4.31 -9.48 0.19
CA SER A 55 5.36 -9.25 -0.82
C SER A 55 5.48 -7.76 -1.19
N HIS A 56 6.58 -7.43 -1.88
CA HIS A 56 6.75 -6.12 -2.49
C HIS A 56 5.76 -5.86 -3.64
N PHE A 57 5.54 -4.57 -3.91
CA PHE A 57 4.71 -4.05 -4.99
C PHE A 57 5.49 -4.01 -6.31
N ASN A 58 5.68 -5.18 -6.94
CA ASN A 58 6.48 -5.28 -8.18
C ASN A 58 5.64 -5.23 -9.46
N VAL A 59 4.33 -5.37 -9.34
CA VAL A 59 3.38 -5.39 -10.47
C VAL A 59 2.14 -4.58 -10.11
N SER A 60 1.55 -3.94 -11.11
CA SER A 60 0.22 -3.34 -11.01
C SER A 60 -0.84 -4.26 -11.60
N PHE A 61 -1.92 -4.44 -10.87
CA PHE A 61 -3.16 -5.07 -11.31
C PHE A 61 -4.05 -3.98 -11.91
N ILE A 62 -4.35 -4.09 -13.20
CA ILE A 62 -5.18 -3.14 -13.94
C ILE A 62 -6.56 -3.75 -14.14
N PHE A 63 -7.63 -2.97 -13.97
CA PHE A 63 -9.02 -3.46 -13.98
C PHE A 63 -9.25 -4.66 -13.04
N ALA A 64 -8.57 -4.66 -11.88
CA ALA A 64 -8.77 -5.68 -10.87
C ALA A 64 -10.05 -5.41 -10.09
N LYS A 65 -10.64 -6.46 -9.49
CA LYS A 65 -11.80 -6.28 -8.61
C LYS A 65 -11.37 -6.01 -7.18
N LEU A 66 -11.80 -4.90 -6.59
CA LEU A 66 -11.75 -4.68 -5.16
C LEU A 66 -13.00 -5.28 -4.51
N VAL A 67 -12.82 -6.30 -3.66
CA VAL A 67 -13.92 -7.14 -3.17
C VAL A 67 -13.96 -7.16 -1.64
N PRO A 68 -15.03 -6.64 -0.99
CA PRO A 68 -15.26 -6.82 0.43
C PRO A 68 -15.40 -8.31 0.77
N THR A 69 -14.63 -8.77 1.76
CA THR A 69 -14.66 -10.18 2.15
C THR A 69 -15.90 -10.51 2.99
N LYS A 70 -16.27 -11.80 3.02
CA LYS A 70 -17.28 -12.35 3.94
C LYS A 70 -16.63 -13.50 4.73
N PRO A 71 -16.44 -13.39 6.05
CA PRO A 71 -16.77 -12.24 6.90
C PRO A 71 -15.92 -11.00 6.54
N ILE A 72 -16.45 -9.81 6.84
CA ILE A 72 -15.82 -8.51 6.51
C ILE A 72 -14.46 -8.31 7.19
N ASP A 73 -14.24 -9.00 8.32
CA ASP A 73 -12.99 -8.96 9.07
C ASP A 73 -11.98 -10.02 8.66
N ALA A 74 -12.35 -10.99 7.79
CA ALA A 74 -11.51 -12.12 7.39
C ALA A 74 -10.78 -12.81 8.56
N CYS A 75 -11.39 -12.87 9.76
CA CYS A 75 -10.80 -13.60 10.90
C CYS A 75 -11.12 -15.11 10.87
N SER A 76 -11.76 -15.57 9.80
CA SER A 76 -12.02 -16.98 9.51
C SER A 76 -12.07 -17.16 7.99
N ARG A 77 -12.33 -18.40 7.55
CA ARG A 77 -12.41 -18.75 6.12
C ARG A 77 -13.38 -17.83 5.37
N ILE A 78 -12.90 -17.22 4.29
CA ILE A 78 -13.70 -16.35 3.43
C ILE A 78 -14.68 -17.18 2.61
N VAL A 79 -15.98 -16.92 2.79
CA VAL A 79 -17.08 -17.68 2.17
C VAL A 79 -17.36 -17.22 0.73
N ASN A 80 -17.14 -15.96 0.39
CA ASN A 80 -17.22 -15.45 -0.99
C ASN A 80 -15.89 -15.56 -1.74
N SER A 81 -15.15 -16.65 -1.53
CA SER A 81 -13.85 -16.88 -2.18
C SER A 81 -13.92 -16.82 -3.71
N ASN A 82 -15.03 -17.28 -4.32
CA ASN A 82 -15.23 -17.17 -5.78
C ASN A 82 -15.26 -15.71 -6.28
N GLU A 83 -15.72 -14.76 -5.45
CA GLU A 83 -15.71 -13.34 -5.80
C GLU A 83 -14.31 -12.72 -5.59
N VAL A 84 -13.62 -13.16 -4.53
CA VAL A 84 -12.29 -12.66 -4.13
C VAL A 84 -11.16 -13.21 -5.00
N GLN A 85 -11.33 -14.39 -5.59
CA GLN A 85 -10.32 -15.05 -6.42
C GLN A 85 -9.89 -14.15 -7.58
N ASN A 86 -8.57 -14.01 -7.76
CA ASN A 86 -7.94 -13.09 -8.73
C ASN A 86 -8.27 -11.60 -8.51
N GLY A 87 -8.91 -11.26 -7.39
CA GLY A 87 -9.23 -9.90 -6.97
C GLY A 87 -8.38 -9.43 -5.79
N ILE A 88 -8.64 -8.21 -5.37
CA ILE A 88 -8.03 -7.55 -4.21
C ILE A 88 -9.01 -7.69 -3.04
N ALA A 89 -8.59 -8.40 -2.00
CA ALA A 89 -9.40 -8.56 -0.80
C ALA A 89 -9.45 -7.25 -0.01
N PHE A 90 -10.65 -6.77 0.29
CA PHE A 90 -10.91 -5.55 1.04
C PHE A 90 -11.50 -5.88 2.41
N VAL A 91 -10.73 -5.63 3.47
CA VAL A 91 -10.99 -6.22 4.80
C VAL A 91 -10.95 -5.18 5.91
N ILE A 92 -11.94 -5.20 6.81
CA ILE A 92 -11.97 -4.30 7.96
C ILE A 92 -10.95 -4.72 9.03
N ARG A 93 -10.26 -3.74 9.61
CA ARG A 93 -9.38 -3.90 10.77
C ARG A 93 -10.18 -4.33 12.01
N GLY A 94 -9.54 -5.13 12.87
CA GLY A 94 -10.05 -5.51 14.19
C GLY A 94 -10.14 -7.03 14.39
N LYS A 95 -10.44 -7.45 15.62
CA LYS A 95 -10.64 -8.85 16.08
C LYS A 95 -9.45 -9.82 16.00
N CYS A 96 -8.66 -9.78 14.93
CA CYS A 96 -7.49 -10.64 14.72
C CYS A 96 -6.35 -9.86 14.06
N SER A 97 -5.15 -10.47 13.98
CA SER A 97 -3.95 -9.83 13.41
C SER A 97 -4.07 -9.59 11.90
N PHE A 98 -3.29 -8.64 11.37
CA PHE A 98 -3.23 -8.40 9.92
C PHE A 98 -2.69 -9.61 9.15
N VAL A 99 -1.71 -10.33 9.72
CA VAL A 99 -1.17 -11.56 9.15
C VAL A 99 -2.26 -12.62 9.01
N THR A 100 -3.08 -12.82 10.06
CA THR A 100 -4.21 -13.77 10.00
C THR A 100 -5.17 -13.41 8.87
N LYS A 101 -5.59 -12.14 8.77
CA LYS A 101 -6.50 -11.66 7.73
C LYS A 101 -5.95 -11.87 6.33
N ALA A 102 -4.70 -11.47 6.12
CA ALA A 102 -4.04 -11.59 4.83
C ALA A 102 -3.81 -13.06 4.46
N SER A 103 -3.57 -13.94 5.42
CA SER A 103 -3.44 -15.39 5.18
C SER A 103 -4.76 -16.01 4.68
N PHE A 104 -5.90 -15.61 5.24
CA PHE A 104 -7.21 -16.06 4.75
C PHE A 104 -7.55 -15.47 3.39
N ALA A 105 -7.20 -14.20 3.14
CA ALA A 105 -7.34 -13.58 1.81
C ALA A 105 -6.50 -14.31 0.74
N GLN A 106 -5.25 -14.61 1.06
CA GLN A 106 -4.36 -15.41 0.20
C GLN A 106 -4.94 -16.80 -0.06
N ALA A 107 -5.41 -17.49 0.98
CA ALA A 107 -6.04 -18.80 0.83
C ALA A 107 -7.33 -18.77 -0.02
N ALA A 108 -8.01 -17.61 -0.08
CA ALA A 108 -9.16 -17.39 -0.96
C ALA A 108 -8.77 -17.04 -2.41
N GLY A 109 -7.48 -16.99 -2.74
CA GLY A 109 -6.98 -16.69 -4.08
C GLY A 109 -6.92 -15.19 -4.40
N ALA A 110 -6.92 -14.31 -3.40
CA ALA A 110 -6.69 -12.88 -3.62
C ALA A 110 -5.28 -12.65 -4.19
N VAL A 111 -5.13 -11.66 -5.08
CA VAL A 111 -3.83 -11.25 -5.65
C VAL A 111 -3.19 -10.10 -4.88
N ALA A 112 -3.97 -9.39 -4.06
CA ALA A 112 -3.51 -8.38 -3.14
C ALA A 112 -4.48 -8.25 -1.96
N PHE A 113 -4.00 -7.65 -0.87
CA PHE A 113 -4.77 -7.43 0.34
C PHE A 113 -4.75 -5.96 0.76
N ILE A 114 -5.93 -5.40 0.98
CA ILE A 114 -6.10 -4.05 1.51
C ILE A 114 -6.91 -4.14 2.80
N ALA A 115 -6.27 -3.84 3.92
CA ALA A 115 -6.97 -3.64 5.18
C ALA A 115 -7.40 -2.17 5.30
N TYR A 116 -8.57 -1.92 5.90
CA TYR A 116 -9.01 -0.55 6.18
C TYR A 116 -9.45 -0.36 7.63
N ASP A 117 -9.36 0.88 8.11
CA ASP A 117 -9.78 1.20 9.48
C ASP A 117 -11.31 1.11 9.66
N TYR A 118 -11.76 0.59 10.79
CA TYR A 118 -13.20 0.47 11.11
C TYR A 118 -13.84 1.82 11.47
N MET A 119 -13.02 2.82 11.77
CA MET A 119 -13.49 4.17 12.10
C MET A 119 -13.69 4.97 10.81
N ASN A 120 -14.94 5.06 10.36
CA ASN A 120 -15.33 5.71 9.10
C ASN A 120 -14.79 7.14 8.91
N ASN A 121 -14.53 7.89 9.99
CA ASN A 121 -14.00 9.26 9.91
C ASN A 121 -12.55 9.39 10.39
N SER A 122 -11.82 8.29 10.61
CA SER A 122 -10.43 8.40 11.06
C SER A 122 -9.53 8.87 9.92
N ALA A 123 -8.53 9.70 10.25
CA ALA A 123 -7.34 9.98 9.42
C ALA A 123 -6.15 9.10 9.80
N ARG A 124 -6.44 7.97 10.46
CA ARG A 124 -5.43 7.10 10.99
C ARG A 124 -4.82 6.27 9.87
N ILE A 125 -3.51 6.42 9.72
CA ILE A 125 -2.67 5.59 8.87
C ILE A 125 -1.91 4.65 9.79
N LEU A 126 -1.87 3.36 9.45
CA LEU A 126 -1.19 2.34 10.24
C LEU A 126 -0.19 1.61 9.36
N ASN A 127 0.96 1.28 9.95
CA ASN A 127 1.81 0.25 9.38
C ASN A 127 1.31 -1.12 9.85
N MET A 128 1.10 -2.04 8.92
CA MET A 128 0.77 -3.43 9.25
C MET A 128 2.07 -4.18 9.47
N VAL A 129 2.28 -4.64 10.71
CA VAL A 129 3.48 -5.34 11.16
C VAL A 129 3.24 -6.85 11.25
N PRO A 130 4.31 -7.67 11.12
CA PRO A 130 4.22 -9.11 11.40
C PRO A 130 3.73 -9.36 12.82
N ASP A 131 3.06 -10.49 13.02
CA ASP A 131 2.79 -11.03 14.35
C ASP A 131 3.81 -12.12 14.71
N GLU A 132 3.65 -12.74 15.87
CA GLU A 132 4.53 -13.82 16.35
C GLU A 132 4.30 -15.14 15.60
N THR A 133 3.36 -15.19 14.67
CA THR A 133 3.11 -16.40 13.88
C THR A 133 4.15 -16.50 12.75
N ALA A 134 4.68 -17.69 12.52
CA ALA A 134 5.57 -17.96 11.37
C ALA A 134 4.80 -18.03 10.03
N THR A 135 3.59 -17.45 9.96
CA THR A 135 2.71 -17.51 8.80
C THR A 135 3.23 -16.62 7.69
N GLN A 136 3.48 -17.20 6.52
CA GLN A 136 3.94 -16.43 5.36
C GLN A 136 2.76 -15.88 4.56
N VAL A 137 2.76 -14.55 4.38
CA VAL A 137 1.90 -13.82 3.46
C VAL A 137 2.75 -13.42 2.26
N LEU A 138 2.38 -13.90 1.08
CA LEU A 138 3.10 -13.76 -0.18
C LEU A 138 2.42 -12.79 -1.15
N ILE A 139 1.22 -12.32 -0.83
CA ILE A 139 0.52 -11.28 -1.60
C ILE A 139 0.88 -9.89 -1.06
N PRO A 140 0.93 -8.86 -1.91
CA PRO A 140 1.20 -7.51 -1.47
C PRO A 140 0.08 -6.98 -0.57
N CYS A 141 0.46 -6.28 0.49
CA CYS A 141 -0.45 -5.82 1.54
C CYS A 141 -0.36 -4.30 1.70
N ALA A 142 -1.51 -3.62 1.77
CA ALA A 142 -1.60 -2.19 2.01
C ALA A 142 -2.69 -1.84 3.04
N PHE A 143 -2.56 -0.67 3.65
CA PHE A 143 -3.52 -0.17 4.62
C PHE A 143 -4.20 1.11 4.12
N MET A 144 -5.51 1.17 4.30
CA MET A 144 -6.35 2.28 3.89
C MET A 144 -7.03 2.94 5.09
N GLN A 145 -7.07 4.26 5.07
CA GLN A 145 -7.82 5.05 6.04
C GLN A 145 -9.33 4.77 5.96
N GLY A 146 -10.03 4.80 7.10
CA GLY A 146 -11.47 4.54 7.16
C GLY A 146 -12.33 5.50 6.33
N SER A 147 -11.96 6.77 6.22
CA SER A 147 -12.71 7.75 5.41
C SER A 147 -12.67 7.48 3.90
N TYR A 148 -11.58 6.92 3.41
CA TYR A 148 -11.47 6.47 2.03
C TYR A 148 -12.25 5.19 1.80
N ALA A 149 -12.15 4.24 2.74
CA ALA A 149 -12.91 3.02 2.69
C ALA A 149 -14.43 3.26 2.67
N GLN A 150 -14.92 4.19 3.49
CA GLN A 150 -16.34 4.56 3.49
C GLN A 150 -16.79 5.07 2.12
N LYS A 151 -15.99 5.93 1.47
CA LYS A 151 -16.30 6.42 0.12
C LYS A 151 -16.40 5.28 -0.90
N LEU A 152 -15.46 4.33 -0.86
CA LEU A 152 -15.48 3.16 -1.75
C LEU A 152 -16.71 2.27 -1.52
N ILE A 153 -17.06 2.02 -0.26
CA ILE A 153 -18.25 1.25 0.09
C ILE A 153 -19.52 1.97 -0.40
N SER A 154 -19.63 3.29 -0.19
CA SER A 154 -20.76 4.07 -0.71
C SER A 154 -20.85 4.07 -2.24
N LEU A 155 -19.71 4.02 -2.96
CA LEU A 155 -19.70 3.86 -4.40
C LEU A 155 -20.24 2.48 -4.83
N MET A 156 -19.88 1.41 -4.11
CA MET A 156 -20.41 0.06 -4.34
C MET A 156 -21.92 0.02 -4.10
N GLU A 157 -22.38 0.58 -2.98
CA GLU A 157 -23.81 0.62 -2.60
C GLU A 157 -24.64 1.43 -3.60
N ALA A 158 -24.20 2.63 -3.97
CA ALA A 158 -24.89 3.50 -4.92
C ALA A 158 -25.02 2.86 -6.31
N ALA A 159 -24.03 2.04 -6.71
CA ALA A 159 -24.03 1.32 -7.97
C ALA A 159 -24.70 -0.07 -7.88
N ASN A 160 -25.17 -0.49 -6.71
CA ASN A 160 -25.63 -1.86 -6.41
C ASN A 160 -24.63 -2.94 -6.86
N LYS A 161 -23.34 -2.69 -6.63
CA LYS A 161 -22.24 -3.59 -6.97
C LYS A 161 -21.64 -4.23 -5.72
N THR A 162 -21.16 -5.46 -5.85
CA THR A 162 -20.43 -6.18 -4.79
C THR A 162 -18.91 -5.98 -4.87
N SER A 163 -18.43 -5.25 -5.88
CA SER A 163 -17.02 -4.95 -6.10
C SER A 163 -16.84 -3.68 -6.95
N LEU A 164 -15.64 -3.11 -6.92
CA LEU A 164 -15.25 -2.00 -7.81
C LEU A 164 -14.11 -2.47 -8.73
N ASP A 165 -14.13 -2.00 -9.97
CA ASP A 165 -13.00 -2.13 -10.87
C ASP A 165 -11.96 -1.08 -10.50
N VAL A 166 -10.71 -1.50 -10.27
CA VAL A 166 -9.64 -0.67 -9.72
C VAL A 166 -8.29 -0.96 -10.38
N ASP A 167 -7.41 0.03 -10.32
CA ASP A 167 -5.99 -0.14 -10.62
C ASP A 167 -5.16 -0.01 -9.33
N PHE A 168 -4.29 -0.98 -9.08
CA PHE A 168 -3.51 -1.04 -7.86
C PHE A 168 -2.23 -1.88 -8.00
N PRO A 169 -1.10 -1.47 -7.38
CA PRO A 169 -0.85 -0.12 -6.89
C PRO A 169 -0.66 0.86 -8.06
N VAL A 170 -1.04 2.11 -7.83
CA VAL A 170 -0.73 3.25 -8.69
C VAL A 170 0.03 4.31 -7.89
N ASP A 171 0.70 5.22 -8.57
CA ASP A 171 1.31 6.40 -7.93
C ASP A 171 0.25 7.44 -7.53
N ALA A 172 0.69 8.57 -6.99
CA ALA A 172 -0.18 9.68 -6.57
C ALA A 172 -0.96 10.32 -7.74
N ASN A 173 -0.53 10.11 -8.99
CA ASN A 173 -1.18 10.60 -10.21
C ASN A 173 -2.07 9.52 -10.86
N GLY A 174 -2.15 8.32 -10.27
CA GLY A 174 -2.90 7.19 -10.81
C GLY A 174 -2.14 6.41 -11.89
N VAL A 175 -0.86 6.67 -12.10
CA VAL A 175 -0.04 5.90 -13.05
C VAL A 175 0.33 4.55 -12.42
N PRO A 176 0.11 3.42 -13.09
CA PRO A 176 0.54 2.11 -12.60
C PRO A 176 2.03 2.07 -12.24
N ILE A 177 2.34 1.51 -11.07
CA ILE A 177 3.72 1.26 -10.65
C ILE A 177 4.22 0.01 -11.38
N ILE A 178 4.90 0.24 -12.49
CA ILE A 178 5.64 -0.79 -13.19
C ILE A 178 7.03 -0.82 -12.55
N ALA A 179 7.42 -1.96 -11.97
CA ALA A 179 8.83 -2.19 -11.61
C ALA A 179 9.66 -1.84 -12.83
N ALA A 180 10.48 -0.79 -12.71
CA ALA A 180 11.12 -0.07 -13.81
C ALA A 180 11.34 -0.96 -15.03
N GLN A 181 10.75 -0.56 -16.17
CA GLN A 181 11.10 -1.08 -17.48
C GLN A 181 12.61 -1.29 -17.50
N TYR A 182 13.01 -2.56 -17.63
CA TYR A 182 14.36 -3.01 -17.90
C TYR A 182 15.22 -1.89 -18.46
N THR A 183 16.21 -1.42 -17.69
CA THR A 183 17.40 -0.85 -18.30
C THR A 183 18.36 -2.02 -18.49
N PRO A 184 18.32 -2.74 -19.63
CA PRO A 184 19.37 -3.67 -19.93
C PRO A 184 20.64 -2.83 -20.17
N LEU A 185 21.64 -3.02 -19.30
CA LEU A 185 23.05 -2.66 -19.52
C LEU A 185 23.35 -1.16 -19.71
N ARG A 186 23.77 -0.48 -18.64
CA ARG A 186 24.86 0.50 -18.76
C ARG A 186 26.19 -0.28 -18.85
N LEU A 187 26.59 -0.63 -20.06
CA LEU A 187 27.94 -1.08 -20.39
C LEU A 187 28.69 0.04 -21.13
N TRP A 188 29.11 1.08 -20.41
CA TRP A 188 30.18 1.94 -20.89
C TRP A 188 31.04 2.36 -19.71
#